data_AF-A0AAJ1H7U1-F1
#
_entry.id   AF-A0AAJ1H7U1-F1
#
_cell.length_a   1.000
_cell.length_b   1.000
_cell.length_c   1.000
_cell.angle_alpha   90.00
_cell.angle_beta   90.00
_cell.angle_gamma   90.00
#
_symmetry.space_group_name_H-M   'P 1'
#
loop_
_entity.id
_entity.type
_entity.pdbx_description
1 polymer ?
#
loop_
_entity_poly.entity_id
_entity_poly.type
_entity_poly.pdbx_seq_one_letter_code
_entity_poly.pdbx_strand_id
1 'polypeptide(L)'
;MFGRRTRSPRPDDGARPGDPGGLGIGALVQVVDLERGGEQWEGEPIGVIVAPGGVQLGGTQRTWTIAFDEPAYTKDGRGPFERATVLGRQLVPVMPDTADGV
;
A
#
# COMPACT_ATOMS: atom_id res chain seq x y z
N MET A 1 -31.89 24.10 9.27
CA MET A 1 -30.82 23.78 10.24
C MET A 1 -30.18 22.48 9.82
N PHE A 2 -28.97 22.49 9.24
CA PHE A 2 -28.26 21.28 8.82
C PHE A 2 -27.12 21.04 9.81
N GLY A 3 -27.29 20.03 10.67
CA GLY A 3 -26.26 19.59 11.59
C GLY A 3 -25.05 19.07 10.82
N ARG A 4 -23.91 19.76 10.98
CA ARG A 4 -22.59 19.25 10.61
C ARG A 4 -22.35 17.95 11.38
N ARG A 5 -22.58 16.80 10.74
CA ARG A 5 -22.02 15.54 11.20
C ARG A 5 -20.55 15.53 10.79
N THR A 6 -19.70 16.05 11.66
CA THR A 6 -18.28 15.70 11.71
C THR A 6 -18.22 14.18 11.73
N ARG A 7 -17.77 13.59 10.62
CA ARG A 7 -17.51 12.15 10.53
C ARG A 7 -16.23 11.92 11.34
N SER A 8 -16.37 11.68 12.64
CA SER A 8 -15.24 11.29 13.49
C SER A 8 -14.57 10.07 12.86
N PRO A 9 -13.22 10.02 12.76
CA PRO A 9 -12.52 8.80 12.38
C PRO A 9 -12.89 7.72 13.39
N ARG A 10 -13.43 6.59 12.93
CA ARG A 10 -13.69 5.45 13.81
C ARG A 10 -12.33 4.87 14.22
N PRO A 11 -11.96 4.85 15.51
CA PRO A 11 -10.64 4.39 15.94
C PRO A 11 -10.49 2.86 16.04
N ASP A 12 -11.36 2.08 15.39
CA ASP A 12 -11.54 0.64 15.68
C ASP A 12 -11.45 -0.30 14.47
N ASP A 13 -10.99 0.15 13.31
CA ASP A 13 -10.51 -0.78 12.26
C ASP A 13 -9.01 -1.08 12.46
N GLY A 14 -8.63 -1.29 13.73
CA GLY A 14 -7.33 -1.78 14.12
C GLY A 14 -7.12 -3.18 13.54
N ALA A 15 -6.09 -3.30 12.72
CA ALA A 15 -5.64 -4.56 12.13
C ALA A 15 -5.69 -5.69 13.16
N ARG A 16 -6.47 -6.74 12.87
CA ARG A 16 -6.29 -8.01 13.58
C ARG A 16 -4.89 -8.52 13.22
N PRO A 17 -4.12 -9.03 14.19
CA PRO A 17 -2.85 -9.68 13.88
C PRO A 17 -3.12 -10.82 12.90
N GLY A 18 -2.63 -10.70 11.66
CA GLY A 18 -2.84 -11.66 10.58
C GLY A 18 -3.89 -11.28 9.52
N ASP A 19 -4.49 -10.09 9.58
CA ASP A 19 -5.35 -9.59 8.49
C ASP A 19 -4.50 -8.76 7.50
N PRO A 20 -4.33 -9.18 6.23
CA PRO A 20 -3.67 -8.37 5.20
C PRO A 20 -4.45 -7.08 4.87
N GLY A 21 -5.63 -6.88 5.47
CA GLY A 21 -6.47 -5.69 5.38
C GLY A 21 -6.12 -4.54 6.33
N GLY A 22 -5.02 -4.63 7.09
CA GLY A 22 -4.56 -3.56 7.99
C GLY A 22 -3.80 -2.40 7.33
N LEU A 23 -3.59 -2.45 6.01
CA LEU A 23 -2.91 -1.41 5.25
C LEU A 23 -3.84 -0.22 4.98
N GLY A 24 -3.37 0.98 5.30
CA GLY A 24 -4.10 2.24 5.09
C GLY A 24 -3.30 3.25 4.28
N ILE A 25 -3.97 4.30 3.81
CA ILE A 25 -3.31 5.46 3.19
C ILE A 25 -2.32 6.05 4.19
N GLY A 26 -1.09 6.32 3.73
CA GLY A 26 0.02 6.81 4.55
C GLY A 26 0.92 5.69 5.10
N ALA A 27 0.57 4.41 4.94
CA ALA A 27 1.44 3.32 5.36
C ALA A 27 2.67 3.23 4.47
N LEU A 28 3.86 3.14 5.10
CA LEU A 28 5.11 2.80 4.44
C LEU A 28 5.13 1.29 4.17
N VAL A 29 5.42 0.91 2.93
CA VAL A 29 5.37 -0.47 2.46
C VAL A 29 6.55 -0.78 1.55
N GLN A 30 7.02 -2.01 1.63
CA GLN A 30 7.91 -2.62 0.66
C GLN A 30 7.06 -3.42 -0.34
N VAL A 31 7.37 -3.28 -1.64
CA VAL A 31 6.74 -4.06 -2.69
C VAL A 31 7.56 -5.30 -2.98
N VAL A 32 7.02 -6.46 -2.62
CA VAL A 32 7.67 -7.76 -2.84
C VAL A 32 7.09 -8.48 -4.05
N ASP A 33 7.91 -9.32 -4.65
CA ASP A 33 7.49 -10.21 -5.73
C ASP A 33 6.64 -11.36 -5.21
N LEU A 34 5.82 -11.90 -6.10
CA LEU A 34 5.03 -13.09 -5.84
C LEU A 34 5.37 -14.16 -6.85
N GLU A 35 5.20 -15.42 -6.44
CA GLU A 35 5.29 -16.55 -7.34
C GLU A 35 4.23 -16.51 -8.45
N ARG A 36 3.07 -15.87 -8.21
CA ARG A 36 2.00 -15.73 -9.21
C ARG A 36 1.24 -14.41 -9.15
N GLY A 37 1.15 -13.79 -10.33
CA GLY A 37 0.40 -12.57 -10.60
C GLY A 37 1.03 -11.34 -9.94
N GLY A 38 0.52 -10.16 -10.32
CA GLY A 38 1.18 -8.92 -9.97
C GLY A 38 2.37 -8.61 -10.86
N GLU A 39 2.83 -7.38 -10.74
CA GLU A 39 4.01 -6.90 -11.43
C GLU A 39 5.26 -7.37 -10.70
N GLN A 40 6.34 -7.67 -11.43
CA GLN A 40 7.61 -8.08 -10.86
C GLN A 40 8.53 -6.85 -10.79
N TRP A 41 8.97 -6.48 -9.59
CA TRP A 41 9.68 -5.22 -9.35
C TRP A 41 11.18 -5.44 -9.14
N GLU A 42 12.00 -4.57 -9.72
CA GLU A 42 13.44 -4.57 -9.47
C GLU A 42 13.73 -4.02 -8.07
N GLY A 43 14.56 -4.73 -7.32
CA GLY A 43 15.09 -4.25 -6.03
C GLY A 43 14.07 -4.11 -4.88
N GLU A 44 12.86 -4.66 -5.03
CA GLU A 44 11.80 -4.62 -4.00
C GLU A 44 11.53 -3.20 -3.45
N PRO A 45 11.02 -2.29 -4.30
CA PRO A 45 11.00 -0.86 -4.02
C PRO A 45 10.11 -0.51 -2.82
N ILE A 46 10.49 0.55 -2.12
CA ILE A 46 9.78 1.09 -0.96
C ILE A 46 8.93 2.28 -1.40
N GLY A 47 7.75 2.42 -0.79
CA GLY A 47 6.88 3.57 -1.02
C GLY A 47 5.77 3.70 0.01
N VAL A 48 4.94 4.71 -0.20
CA VAL A 48 3.80 5.02 0.67
C VAL A 48 2.50 4.78 -0.08
N ILE A 49 1.51 4.17 0.60
CA ILE A 49 0.16 4.06 0.06
C ILE A 49 -0.46 5.46 -0.02
N VAL A 50 -0.80 5.93 -1.21
CA VAL A 50 -1.40 7.28 -1.41
C VAL A 50 -2.88 7.24 -1.77
N ALA A 51 -3.37 6.11 -2.27
CA ALA A 51 -4.78 5.94 -2.60
C ALA A 51 -5.17 4.46 -2.63
N PRO A 52 -6.45 4.12 -2.40
CA PRO A 52 -6.96 2.83 -2.82
C PRO A 52 -6.78 2.68 -4.34
N GLY A 53 -6.48 1.47 -4.79
CA GLY A 53 -6.58 1.14 -6.20
C GLY A 53 -8.05 0.93 -6.61
N GLY A 54 -8.26 0.57 -7.87
CA GLY A 54 -9.58 0.21 -8.37
C GLY A 54 -10.03 -1.17 -7.88
N VAL A 55 -11.34 -1.38 -7.80
CA VAL A 55 -11.91 -2.73 -7.65
C VAL A 55 -11.79 -3.41 -9.01
N GLN A 56 -10.90 -4.40 -9.14
CA GLN A 56 -10.89 -5.24 -10.33
C GLN A 56 -12.19 -6.06 -10.36
N LEU A 57 -12.92 -6.01 -11.48
CA LEU A 57 -14.19 -6.72 -11.67
C LEU A 57 -13.98 -8.22 -11.33
N GLY A 58 -14.65 -8.71 -10.28
CA GLY A 58 -14.42 -10.05 -9.72
C GLY A 58 -14.29 -10.11 -8.20
N GLY A 59 -14.14 -8.96 -7.53
CA GLY A 59 -14.67 -8.77 -6.17
C GLY A 59 -13.79 -9.11 -4.95
N THR A 60 -12.51 -9.44 -5.08
CA THR A 60 -11.72 -9.79 -3.87
C THR A 60 -10.29 -9.27 -3.81
N GLN A 61 -9.70 -8.82 -4.91
CA GLN A 61 -8.31 -8.34 -4.86
C GLN A 61 -8.26 -6.83 -4.58
N ARG A 62 -7.90 -6.48 -3.34
CA ARG A 62 -7.60 -5.10 -2.96
C ARG A 62 -6.27 -4.70 -3.59
N THR A 63 -6.30 -3.66 -4.41
CA THR A 63 -5.10 -3.00 -4.94
C THR A 63 -4.92 -1.65 -4.23
N TRP A 64 -3.69 -1.14 -4.25
CA TRP A 64 -3.32 0.14 -3.66
C TRP A 64 -2.42 0.90 -4.62
N THR A 65 -2.59 2.22 -4.69
CA THR A 65 -1.64 3.09 -5.38
C THR A 65 -0.51 3.43 -4.43
N ILE A 66 0.71 3.07 -4.82
CA ILE A 66 1.95 3.36 -4.11
C ILE A 66 2.61 4.55 -4.79
N ALA A 67 3.07 5.51 -3.99
CA ALA A 67 4.08 6.47 -4.42
C ALA A 67 5.43 6.00 -3.91
N PHE A 68 6.35 5.73 -4.82
CA PHE A 68 7.67 5.21 -4.47
C PHE A 68 8.56 6.32 -3.91
N ASP A 69 9.47 5.95 -3.01
CA ASP A 69 10.48 6.86 -2.46
C ASP A 69 11.53 7.23 -3.52
N GLU A 70 11.92 6.22 -4.32
CA GLU A 70 12.71 6.38 -5.54
C GLU A 70 11.95 5.82 -6.75
N PRO A 71 12.11 6.40 -7.95
CA PRO A 71 11.37 5.94 -9.12
C PRO A 71 11.72 4.48 -9.48
N ALA A 72 10.71 3.61 -9.47
CA ALA A 72 10.91 2.17 -9.54
C ALA A 72 10.84 1.61 -10.97
N TYR A 73 11.56 0.51 -11.20
CA TYR A 73 11.51 -0.25 -12.45
C TYR A 73 10.93 -1.64 -12.21
N THR A 74 10.32 -2.19 -13.24
CA THR A 74 9.89 -3.59 -13.28
C THR A 74 11.00 -4.45 -13.87
N LYS A 75 10.98 -5.77 -13.58
CA LYS A 75 12.01 -6.70 -14.05
C LYS A 75 12.06 -6.89 -15.56
N ASP A 76 10.98 -6.55 -16.25
CA ASP A 76 10.91 -6.51 -17.71
C ASP A 76 11.37 -5.15 -18.30
N GLY A 77 11.89 -4.25 -17.47
CA GLY A 77 12.51 -2.98 -17.88
C GLY A 77 11.54 -1.82 -18.09
N ARG A 78 10.27 -1.92 -17.65
CA ARG A 78 9.36 -0.77 -17.68
C ARG A 78 9.63 0.18 -16.50
N GLY A 79 9.40 1.47 -16.73
CA GLY A 79 9.66 2.53 -15.75
C GLY A 79 10.48 3.68 -16.35
N PRO A 80 10.97 4.61 -15.53
CA PRO A 80 10.76 4.66 -14.07
C PRO A 80 9.32 5.04 -13.71
N PHE A 81 8.79 4.42 -12.66
CA PHE A 81 7.48 4.74 -12.11
C PHE A 81 7.63 5.52 -10.81
N GLU A 82 7.09 6.74 -10.78
CA GLU A 82 6.89 7.50 -9.53
C GLU A 82 5.76 6.92 -8.69
N ARG A 83 4.75 6.35 -9.37
CA ARG A 83 3.57 5.75 -8.75
C ARG A 83 3.08 4.54 -9.53
N ALA A 84 2.55 3.54 -8.83
CA ALA A 84 1.93 2.38 -9.46
C ALA A 84 0.81 1.79 -8.62
N THR A 85 -0.16 1.15 -9.28
CA THR A 85 -1.16 0.32 -8.59
C THR A 85 -0.61 -1.08 -8.39
N VAL A 86 -0.51 -1.49 -7.13
CA VAL A 86 0.10 -2.74 -6.69
C VAL A 86 -0.94 -3.56 -5.93
N LEU A 87 -0.85 -4.88 -6.03
CA LEU A 87 -1.73 -5.78 -5.30
C LEU A 87 -1.43 -5.72 -3.81
N GLY A 88 -2.47 -5.69 -2.95
CA GLY A 88 -2.27 -5.63 -1.50
C GLY A 88 -1.45 -6.79 -0.93
N ARG A 89 -1.48 -7.95 -1.58
CA ARG A 89 -0.65 -9.11 -1.20
C ARG A 89 0.85 -8.96 -1.53
N GLN A 90 1.24 -7.97 -2.34
CA GLN A 90 2.64 -7.62 -2.59
C GLN A 90 3.17 -6.60 -1.58
N LEU A 91 2.33 -6.10 -0.67
CA LEU A 91 2.70 -5.01 0.21
C LEU A 91 3.01 -5.56 1.61
N VAL A 92 4.26 -5.40 2.01
CA VAL A 92 4.71 -5.71 3.36
C VAL A 92 4.88 -4.38 4.11
N PRO A 93 4.21 -4.17 5.26
CA PRO A 93 4.44 -2.98 6.08
C PRO A 93 5.91 -2.88 6.48
N VAL A 94 6.52 -1.72 6.27
CA VAL A 94 7.82 -1.39 6.84
C VAL A 94 7.55 -0.71 8.18
N MET A 95 7.94 -1.33 9.28
CA MET A 95 7.89 -0.64 10.57
C MET A 95 8.86 0.55 10.50
N PRO A 96 8.41 1.79 10.75
CA PRO A 96 9.36 2.85 10.97
C PRO A 96 10.19 2.44 12.19
N ASP A 97 11.52 2.48 12.06
CA ASP A 97 12.37 2.43 13.25
C ASP A 97 11.81 3.47 14.20
N THR A 98 11.30 3.02 15.34
CA THR A 98 10.89 3.90 16.42
C THR A 98 12.20 4.47 16.93
N ALA A 99 12.69 5.52 16.26
CA ALA A 99 13.87 6.25 16.66
C ALA A 99 13.68 6.59 18.12
N ASP A 100 14.55 6.03 18.95
CA ASP A 100 14.51 6.06 20.40
C ASP A 100 14.18 7.48 20.90
N GLY A 101 13.20 7.55 21.80
CA GLY A 101 12.85 8.77 22.49
C GLY A 101 14.07 9.30 23.26
N VAL A 102 14.51 10.50 22.87
CA VAL A 102 15.40 11.37 23.66
C VAL A 102 14.57 12.18 24.66
#